data_AF-A0AAU7VV46-F1
#
_entry.id   AF-A0AAU7VV46-F1
#
_cell.length_a   1.000
_cell.length_b   1.000
_cell.length_c   1.000
_cell.angle_alpha   90.00
_cell.angle_beta   90.00
_cell.angle_gamma   90.00
#
_symmetry.space_group_name_H-M   'P 1'
#
loop_
_entity.id
_entity.type
_entity.pdbx_description
1 polymer ?
#
loop_
_entity_poly.entity_id
_entity_poly.type
_entity_poly.pdbx_seq_one_letter_code
_entity_poly.pdbx_strand_id
1 'polypeptide(L)' 'MTALHTRPTPRIPQPTATHEHAWLVESRHPTSEGIVLYVRCAECSVRRVDVQPHPQTPPSALSAEIAAPAAFRRSAR' A
#
# COMPACT_ATOMS: atom_id res chain seq x y z
N MET A 1 13.22 31.47 31.13
CA MET A 1 12.65 30.13 30.86
C MET A 1 12.58 29.94 29.36
N THR A 2 13.65 29.45 28.73
CA THR A 2 13.72 29.20 27.28
C THR A 2 13.28 27.77 26.98
N ALA A 3 12.23 27.63 26.17
CA ALA A 3 11.68 26.36 25.75
C ALA A 3 12.68 25.60 24.87
N LEU A 4 12.92 24.32 25.17
CA LEU A 4 13.76 23.43 24.37
C LEU A 4 13.18 23.27 22.95
N HIS A 5 13.89 23.75 21.94
CA HIS A 5 13.54 23.58 20.52
C HIS A 5 13.94 22.17 20.07
N THR A 6 13.28 21.14 20.58
CA THR A 6 13.50 19.78 20.09
C THR A 6 12.82 19.66 18.72
N ARG A 7 13.61 19.69 17.64
CA ARG A 7 13.12 19.37 16.29
C ARG A 7 12.44 17.99 16.34
N PRO A 8 11.23 17.85 15.76
CA PRO A 8 10.59 16.54 15.69
C PRO A 8 11.51 15.58 14.93
N THR A 9 11.82 14.46 15.56
CA THR A 9 12.62 13.39 14.95
C THR A 9 11.90 12.91 13.68
N PRO A 10 12.58 12.80 12.54
CA PRO A 10 11.98 12.22 11.34
C PRO A 10 11.47 10.81 11.67
N ARG A 11 10.15 10.59 11.54
CA ARG A 11 9.59 9.24 11.58
C ARG A 11 10.04 8.54 10.30
N ILE A 12 11.08 7.72 10.41
CA ILE A 12 11.42 6.75 9.37
C ILE A 12 10.22 5.78 9.31
N PRO A 13 9.54 5.66 8.16
CA PRO A 13 8.48 4.66 8.00
C PRO A 13 9.07 3.30 8.32
N GLN A 14 8.57 2.63 9.35
CA GLN A 14 9.00 1.28 9.65
C GLN A 14 8.58 0.41 8.46
N PRO A 15 9.50 -0.39 7.87
CA PRO A 15 9.14 -1.28 6.78
C PRO A 15 8.03 -2.20 7.27
N THR A 16 6.86 -2.09 6.64
CA THR A 16 5.66 -2.85 7.00
C THR A 16 5.89 -4.31 6.64
N ALA A 17 6.51 -5.05 7.57
CA ALA A 17 6.79 -6.48 7.54
C ALA A 17 7.40 -7.00 6.22
N THR A 18 8.67 -7.39 6.27
CA THR A 18 9.43 -8.06 5.18
C THR A 18 8.90 -9.48 4.90
N HIS A 19 7.66 -9.61 4.46
CA HIS A 19 7.09 -10.87 3.99
C HIS A 19 6.78 -10.73 2.50
N GLU A 20 6.79 -11.86 1.78
CA GLU A 20 6.38 -11.88 0.39
C GLU A 20 4.87 -11.60 0.34
N HIS A 21 4.50 -10.48 -0.27
CA HIS A 21 3.11 -10.08 -0.33
C HIS A 21 2.31 -10.97 -1.29
N ALA A 22 1.33 -11.69 -0.75
CA ALA A 22 0.28 -12.32 -1.55
C ALA A 22 -0.76 -11.27 -1.98
N TRP A 23 -0.66 -10.79 -3.22
CA TRP A 23 -1.51 -9.73 -3.77
C TRP A 23 -2.86 -10.25 -4.24
N LEU A 24 -3.93 -9.64 -3.75
CA LEU A 24 -5.32 -9.88 -4.14
C LEU A 24 -5.87 -8.65 -4.86
N VAL A 25 -6.52 -8.87 -6.00
CA VAL A 25 -7.18 -7.80 -6.78
C VAL A 25 -8.50 -7.41 -6.11
N GLU A 26 -8.62 -6.14 -5.73
CA GLU A 26 -9.86 -5.55 -5.20
C GLU A 26 -10.74 -5.02 -6.33
N SER A 27 -10.15 -4.33 -7.31
CA SER A 27 -10.87 -3.80 -8.47
C SER A 27 -10.00 -3.75 -9.72
N ARG A 28 -10.68 -3.73 -10.88
CA ARG A 28 -10.06 -3.73 -12.21
C ARG A 28 -10.69 -2.63 -13.05
N HIS A 29 -9.87 -1.79 -13.67
CA HIS A 29 -10.34 -0.66 -14.47
C HIS A 29 -9.62 -0.63 -15.82
N PRO A 30 -10.33 -0.77 -16.94
CA PRO A 30 -9.76 -0.60 -18.27
C PRO A 30 -9.35 0.86 -18.51
N THR A 31 -8.17 1.06 -19.09
CA THR A 31 -7.62 2.35 -19.52
C THR A 31 -6.94 2.18 -20.88
N SER A 32 -6.48 3.27 -21.49
CA SER A 32 -5.71 3.21 -22.74
C SER A 32 -4.36 2.51 -22.60
N GLU A 33 -3.82 2.41 -21.38
CA GLU A 33 -2.54 1.76 -21.08
C GLU A 33 -2.69 0.25 -20.77
N GLY A 34 -3.92 -0.25 -20.71
CA GLY A 34 -4.23 -1.63 -20.33
C GLY A 34 -5.26 -1.68 -19.21
N ILE A 35 -5.15 -2.64 -18.30
CA ILE A 35 -6.04 -2.78 -17.15
C ILE A 35 -5.27 -2.37 -15.90
N VAL A 36 -5.75 -1.33 -15.22
CA VAL A 36 -5.28 -0.94 -13.89
C VAL A 36 -5.93 -1.85 -12.85
N LEU A 37 -5.12 -2.43 -11.99
CA LEU A 37 -5.52 -3.34 -10.92
C LEU A 37 -5.21 -2.67 -9.58
N TYR A 38 -6.23 -2.45 -8.77
CA TYR A 38 -6.03 -2.08 -7.37
C TYR A 38 -5.87 -3.36 -6.58
N VAL A 39 -4.69 -3.56 -5.99
CA VAL A 39 -4.38 -4.78 -5.25
C VAL A 39 -4.10 -4.48 -3.78
N ARG A 40 -4.44 -5.44 -2.94
CA ARG A 40 -4.11 -5.42 -1.51
C ARG A 40 -3.35 -6.69 -1.14
N CYS A 41 -2.44 -6.59 -0.18
CA CYS A 41 -1.86 -7.77 0.43
C CYS A 41 -2.90 -8.47 1.31
N ALA A 42 -2.97 -9.80 1.21
CA ALA A 42 -3.87 -10.62 2.02
C ALA A 42 -3.57 -10.56 3.53
N GLU A 43 -2.32 -10.30 3.91
CA GLU A 43 -1.85 -10.39 5.30
C GLU A 43 -1.72 -9.03 5.98
N CYS A 44 -0.97 -8.10 5.40
CA CYS A 44 -0.66 -6.81 6.03
C CYS A 44 -1.56 -5.66 5.59
N SER A 45 -2.52 -5.89 4.69
CA SER A 45 -3.44 -4.89 4.14
C SER A 45 -2.78 -3.70 3.43
N VAL A 46 -1.47 -3.78 3.13
CA VAL A 46 -0.79 -2.86 2.23
C VAL A 46 -1.48 -2.88 0.87
N ARG A 47 -1.59 -1.72 0.25
CA ARG A 47 -2.20 -1.55 -1.07
C ARG A 47 -1.17 -1.05 -2.07
N ARG A 48 -1.31 -1.46 -3.31
CA ARG A 48 -0.59 -0.86 -4.43
C ARG A 48 -1.46 -0.92 -5.68
N VAL A 49 -1.00 -0.25 -6.73
CA VAL A 49 -1.63 -0.28 -8.04
C VAL A 49 -0.70 -1.02 -8.98
N ASP A 50 -1.25 -2.01 -9.67
CA ASP A 50 -0.56 -2.75 -10.72
C ASP A 50 -1.19 -2.41 -12.08
N VAL A 51 -0.42 -2.52 -13.17
CA VAL A 51 -0.91 -2.37 -14.54
C VAL A 51 -0.69 -3.67 -15.30
N GLN A 52 -1.71 -4.11 -16.02
CA GLN A 52 -1.65 -5.21 -16.97
C GLN A 52 -1.81 -4.64 -18.40
N PRO A 53 -0.72 -4.47 -19.16
CA PRO A 53 -0.79 -3.91 -20.51
C PRO A 53 -1.59 -4.80 -21.48
N HIS A 54 -1.49 -6.13 -21.28
CA HIS A 54 -2.19 -7.12 -22.09
C HIS A 54 -2.66 -8.30 -21.23
N PRO A 55 -3.80 -8.95 -21.52
CA PRO A 55 -4.31 -10.07 -20.72
C PRO A 55 -3.35 -11.26 -20.59
N GLN A 56 -2.44 -11.43 -21.55
CA GLN A 56 -1.43 -12.50 -21.57
C GLN A 56 -0.11 -12.10 -20.90
N THR A 57 0.05 -10.83 -20.53
CA THR A 57 1.24 -10.31 -19.86
C THR A 57 0.99 -10.27 -18.36
N PRO A 58 1.95 -10.68 -17.52
CA PRO A 58 1.82 -10.55 -16.08
C PRO A 58 1.67 -9.06 -15.69
N PRO A 59 0.84 -8.74 -14.70
CA PRO A 59 0.73 -7.38 -14.19
C PRO A 59 2.03 -6.95 -13.51
N SER A 60 2.38 -5.67 -13.65
CA SER A 60 3.55 -5.05 -13.01
C SER A 60 3.12 -3.96 -12.04
N ALA A 61 3.90 -3.76 -10.97
CA ALA A 61 3.63 -2.70 -10.01
C ALA A 61 3.82 -1.33 -10.67
N LEU A 62 2.76 -0.52 -10.67
CA LEU A 62 2.73 0.85 -11.19
C LEU A 62 2.98 1.87 -10.07
N SER A 63 2.60 1.55 -8.84
CA SER A 63 2.71 2.44 -7.68
C SER A 63 3.55 1.85 -6.55
N ALA A 64 3.99 2.71 -5.65
CA ALA A 64 4.60 2.31 -4.39
C ALA A 64 3.57 1.64 -3.47
N GLU A 65 4.06 0.82 -2.56
CA GLU A 65 3.27 0.17 -1.53
C GLU A 65 2.85 1.19 -0.46
N ILE A 66 1.54 1.26 -0.23
CA ILE A 66 0.94 2.17 0.75
C ILE A 66 0.32 1.33 1.84
N ALA A 67 0.87 1.45 3.05
CA ALA A 67 0.26 0.87 4.23
C ALA A 67 -1.14 1.45 4.43
N ALA A 68 -2.13 0.59 4.67
CA ALA A 68 -3.43 1.08 5.09
C ALA A 68 -3.23 1.95 6.35
N PRO A 69 -3.93 3.09 6.48
CA PRO A 69 -3.92 3.84 7.73
C PRO A 69 -4.31 2.86 8.83
N ALA A 70 -3.56 2.86 9.94
CA ALA A 70 -3.85 1.99 11.07
C ALA A 70 -5.32 2.21 11.45
N ALA A 71 -6.17 1.25 11.08
CA ALA A 71 -7.58 1.34 11.38
C ALA A 71 -7.66 1.44 12.90
N PHE A 72 -8.23 2.54 13.41
CA PHE A 72 -8.49 2.71 14.82
C PHE A 72 -9.34 1.50 15.25
N ARG A 73 -8.70 0.51 15.88
CA ARG A 73 -9.38 -0.68 16.37
C ARG A 73 -10.37 -0.19 17.42
N ARG A 74 -11.63 -0.06 17.05
CA ARG A 74 -12.72 0.13 18.01
C ARG A 74 -12.78 -1.17 18.82
N SER A 75 -12.14 -1.17 19.99
CA SER A 75 -12.31 -2.21 20.99
C SER A 75 -13.79 -2.35 21.28
N ALA A 76 -14.40 -3.45 20.83
CA ALA A 76 -15.72 -3.85 21.29
C ALA A 76 -15.56 -4.33 22.74
N ARG A 77 -16.43 -3.77 23.58
CA ARG A 77 -16.54 -3.92 25.03
C ARG A 77 -17.00 -5.31 25.43
#